data_AF-A0A3C7W292-F1
#
_entry.id   AF-A0A3C7W292-F1
#
_cell.length_a   1.000
_cell.length_b   1.000
_cell.length_c   1.000
_cell.angle_alpha   90.00
_cell.angle_beta   90.00
_cell.angle_gamma   90.00
#
_symmetry.space_group_name_H-M   'P 1'
#
loop_
_entity.id
_entity.type
_entity.pdbx_description
1 polymer ?
#
loop_
_entity_poly.entity_id
_entity_poly.type
_entity_poly.pdbx_seq_one_letter_code
_entity_poly.pdbx_strand_id
1 'polypeptide(L)'
;LGIAAQAVAAAEGALALTVDYVQERKAFGQAIGAFQNTRFKLADVKTEIALNRALYEQCADEYARGELTADKAAMLKLAACEMQCSTVDECLQLFGGYG
;
A
#
# COMPACT_ATOMS: atom_id res chain seq x y z
N LEU A 1 1.71 14.32 9.33
CA LEU A 1 2.25 14.18 7.95
C LEU A 1 3.38 13.15 7.84
N GLY A 2 4.50 13.27 8.57
CA GLY A 2 5.65 12.37 8.40
C GLY A 2 5.35 10.87 8.51
N ILE A 3 4.58 10.45 9.52
CA ILE A 3 4.20 9.03 9.69
C ILE A 3 3.37 8.54 8.49
N ALA A 4 2.39 9.32 8.05
CA ALA A 4 1.58 8.95 6.89
C ALA A 4 2.42 8.86 5.61
N ALA A 5 3.38 9.76 5.41
CA ALA A 5 4.32 9.69 4.28
C ALA A 5 5.11 8.38 4.28
N GLN A 6 5.66 7.99 5.44
CA GLN A 6 6.38 6.74 5.62
C GLN A 6 5.49 5.52 5.37
N ALA A 7 4.26 5.54 5.89
CA ALA A 7 3.30 4.46 5.72
C ALA A 7 2.96 4.22 4.24
N VAL A 8 2.65 5.29 3.49
CA VAL A 8 2.36 5.18 2.05
C VAL A 8 3.60 4.72 1.26
N ALA A 9 4.78 5.28 1.53
CA ALA A 9 6.01 4.87 0.85
C ALA A 9 6.41 3.42 1.14
N ALA A 10 6.23 2.96 2.39
CA ALA A 10 6.49 1.58 2.77
C ALA A 10 5.51 0.62 2.09
N ALA A 11 4.24 0.97 2.00
CA ALA A 11 3.23 0.19 1.29
C ALA A 11 3.52 0.08 -0.21
N GLU A 12 3.94 1.18 -0.86
CA GLU A 12 4.40 1.18 -2.26
C GLU A 12 5.61 0.27 -2.46
N GLY A 13 6.58 0.33 -1.55
CA GLY A 13 7.76 -0.55 -1.58
C GLY A 13 7.40 -2.02 -1.41
N ALA A 14 6.53 -2.35 -0.45
CA ALA A 14 6.02 -3.70 -0.24
C ALA A 14 5.31 -4.24 -1.49
N LEU A 15 4.44 -3.42 -2.11
CA LEU A 15 3.77 -3.79 -3.35
C LEU A 15 4.77 -4.03 -4.48
N ALA A 16 5.77 -3.16 -4.66
CA ALA A 16 6.79 -3.31 -5.70
C ALA A 16 7.57 -4.64 -5.55
N LEU A 17 8.07 -4.92 -4.35
CA LEU A 17 8.76 -6.19 -4.04
C LEU A 17 7.86 -7.40 -4.31
N THR A 18 6.59 -7.30 -3.96
CA THR A 18 5.61 -8.38 -4.17
C THR A 18 5.36 -8.61 -5.65
N VAL A 19 5.19 -7.54 -6.43
CA VAL A 19 4.99 -7.62 -7.89
C VAL A 19 6.17 -8.31 -8.55
N ASP A 20 7.40 -7.92 -8.20
CA ASP A 20 8.61 -8.55 -8.72
C ASP A 20 8.64 -10.04 -8.37
N TYR A 21 8.41 -10.38 -7.09
CA TYR A 21 8.39 -11.76 -6.64
C TYR A 21 7.36 -12.62 -7.37
N VAL A 22 6.11 -12.16 -7.50
CA VAL A 22 5.06 -12.98 -8.12
C VAL A 22 5.25 -13.13 -9.63
N GLN A 23 5.98 -12.22 -10.28
CA GLN A 23 6.34 -12.34 -11.70
C GLN A 23 7.44 -13.38 -11.91
N GLU A 24 8.44 -13.43 -11.03
CA GLU A 24 9.56 -14.36 -11.12
C GLU A 24 9.19 -15.76 -10.61
N ARG A 25 8.44 -15.84 -9.51
CA ARG A 25 8.11 -17.10 -8.86
C ARG A 25 7.09 -17.88 -9.68
N LYS A 26 7.47 -19.12 -10.04
CA LYS A 26 6.58 -20.08 -10.71
C LYS A 26 6.08 -21.15 -9.74
N ALA A 27 4.79 -21.42 -9.79
CA ALA A 27 4.13 -22.51 -9.07
C ALA A 27 2.94 -23.02 -9.91
N PHE A 28 2.62 -24.31 -9.79
CA PHE A 28 1.52 -24.94 -10.52
C PHE A 28 1.54 -24.66 -12.05
N GLY A 29 2.75 -24.63 -12.64
CA GLY A 29 2.94 -24.49 -14.08
C GLY A 29 2.96 -23.07 -14.66
N GLN A 30 2.76 -22.02 -13.86
CA GLN A 30 2.81 -20.62 -14.33
C GLN A 30 3.39 -19.67 -13.26
N ALA A 31 3.65 -18.41 -13.64
CA ALA A 31 4.03 -17.38 -12.67
C ALA A 31 2.90 -17.13 -11.67
N ILE A 32 3.21 -16.86 -10.41
CA ILE A 32 2.18 -16.56 -9.40
C ILE A 32 1.32 -15.36 -9.83
N GLY A 33 1.94 -14.35 -10.45
CA GLY A 33 1.23 -13.17 -10.98
C GLY A 33 0.23 -13.46 -12.10
N ALA A 34 0.23 -14.66 -12.69
CA ALA A 34 -0.74 -15.05 -13.72
C ALA A 34 -2.08 -15.53 -13.13
N PHE A 35 -2.11 -15.92 -11.85
CA PHE A 35 -3.35 -16.34 -11.18
C PHE A 35 -4.27 -15.14 -10.95
N GLN A 36 -5.56 -15.34 -11.22
CA GLN A 36 -6.57 -14.30 -11.07
C GLN A 36 -6.65 -13.76 -9.63
N ASN A 37 -6.60 -14.65 -8.63
CA ASN A 37 -6.60 -14.26 -7.21
C ASN A 37 -5.46 -13.27 -6.88
N THR A 38 -4.23 -13.60 -7.30
CA THR A 38 -3.07 -12.72 -7.11
C THR A 38 -3.28 -11.36 -7.76
N ARG A 39 -3.76 -11.33 -9.01
CA ARG A 39 -4.01 -10.04 -9.70
C ARG A 39 -5.08 -9.20 -9.01
N PHE A 40 -6.14 -9.82 -8.51
CA PHE A 40 -7.16 -9.10 -7.74
C PHE A 40 -6.58 -8.54 -6.45
N LYS A 41 -5.82 -9.33 -5.71
CA LYS A 41 -5.22 -8.85 -4.47
C LYS A 41 -4.25 -7.68 -4.69
N LEU A 42 -3.40 -7.78 -5.72
CA LEU A 42 -2.50 -6.67 -6.10
C LEU A 42 -3.26 -5.42 -6.54
N ALA A 43 -4.39 -5.59 -7.22
CA ALA A 43 -5.25 -4.47 -7.61
C ALA A 43 -5.91 -3.79 -6.40
N ASP A 44 -6.39 -4.58 -5.43
CA ASP A 44 -6.98 -4.07 -4.19
C ASP A 44 -5.94 -3.27 -3.39
N VAL A 45 -4.76 -3.86 -3.14
CA VAL A 45 -3.65 -3.19 -2.45
C VAL A 45 -3.25 -1.89 -3.16
N LYS A 46 -3.09 -1.93 -4.48
CA LYS A 46 -2.74 -0.73 -5.25
C LYS A 46 -3.80 0.37 -5.14
N THR A 47 -5.07 -0.02 -5.08
CA THR A 47 -6.19 0.93 -4.94
C THR A 47 -6.15 1.61 -3.58
N GLU A 48 -5.95 0.85 -2.50
CA GLU A 48 -5.85 1.40 -1.14
C GLU A 48 -4.66 2.36 -0.97
N ILE A 49 -3.50 2.00 -1.55
CA ILE A 49 -2.34 2.89 -1.59
C ILE A 49 -2.68 4.20 -2.32
N ALA A 50 -3.32 4.12 -3.48
CA ALA A 50 -3.68 5.30 -4.27
C ALA A 50 -4.65 6.23 -3.53
N LEU A 51 -5.64 5.68 -2.83
CA LEU A 51 -6.58 6.45 -2.00
C LEU A 51 -5.84 7.18 -0.86
N ASN A 52 -4.94 6.49 -0.17
CA ASN A 52 -4.17 7.08 0.93
C ASN A 52 -3.13 8.09 0.45
N ARG A 53 -2.53 7.87 -0.73
CA ARG A 53 -1.64 8.82 -1.41
C ARG A 53 -2.38 10.11 -1.73
N ALA A 54 -3.59 10.03 -2.29
CA ALA A 54 -4.41 11.21 -2.59
C ALA A 54 -4.79 11.99 -1.32
N LEU A 55 -5.18 11.29 -0.25
CA LEU A 55 -5.47 11.94 1.04
C LEU A 55 -4.23 12.61 1.63
N TYR A 56 -3.06 11.96 1.51
CA TYR A 56 -1.79 12.54 1.95
C TYR A 56 -1.45 13.82 1.19
N GLU A 57 -1.57 13.81 -0.14
CA GLU A 57 -1.32 14.98 -0.99
C GLU A 57 -2.25 16.14 -0.64
N GLN A 58 -3.55 15.87 -0.47
CA GLN A 58 -4.51 16.88 -0.03
C GLN A 58 -4.10 17.50 1.33
N CYS A 59 -3.72 16.68 2.30
CA CYS A 59 -3.31 17.18 3.61
C CYS A 59 -1.96 17.92 3.55
N ALA A 60 -1.05 17.53 2.66
CA ALA A 60 0.21 18.21 2.46
C ALA A 60 -0.01 19.62 1.87
N ASP A 61 -0.90 19.75 0.90
CA ASP A 61 -1.29 21.03 0.31
C ASP A 61 -1.97 21.95 1.34
N GLU A 62 -2.90 21.40 2.14
CA GLU A 62 -3.54 22.16 3.22
C GLU A 62 -2.53 22.58 4.30
N TYR A 63 -1.53 21.74 4.61
CA TYR A 63 -0.47 22.09 5.55
C TYR A 63 0.40 23.23 5.01
N ALA A 64 0.74 23.18 3.71
CA ALA A 64 1.52 24.23 3.07
C ALA A 64 0.80 25.58 3.07
N ARG A 65 -0.54 25.58 3.03
CA ARG A 65 -1.38 26.79 3.14
C ARG A 65 -1.71 27.20 4.59
N GLY A 66 -1.31 26.41 5.58
CA GLY A 66 -1.66 26.65 6.99
C GLY A 66 -3.11 26.34 7.35
N GLU A 67 -3.80 25.55 6.52
CA GLU A 67 -5.22 25.22 6.63
C GLU A 67 -5.47 23.81 7.21
N LEU A 68 -4.43 22.97 7.34
CA LEU A 68 -4.58 21.61 7.84
C LEU A 68 -4.99 21.60 9.31
N THR A 69 -6.14 20.99 9.60
CA THR A 69 -6.62 20.81 10.97
C THR A 69 -6.00 19.59 11.65
N ALA A 70 -5.92 19.62 12.98
CA ALA A 70 -5.42 18.49 13.77
C ALA A 70 -6.24 17.22 13.55
N ASP A 71 -7.57 17.34 13.48
CA ASP A 71 -8.47 16.21 13.26
C ASP A 71 -8.23 15.54 11.91
N LYS A 72 -8.08 16.34 10.84
CA LYS A 72 -7.82 15.80 9.51
C LYS A 72 -6.42 15.17 9.41
N ALA A 73 -5.43 15.76 10.06
CA ALA A 73 -4.11 15.17 10.18
C ALA A 73 -4.13 13.83 10.93
N ALA A 74 -4.98 13.69 11.96
CA ALA A 74 -5.18 12.45 12.69
C ALA A 74 -5.90 11.38 11.85
N MET A 75 -6.93 11.76 11.08
CA MET A 75 -7.61 10.88 10.12
C MET A 75 -6.63 10.31 9.09
N LEU A 76 -5.81 11.17 8.48
CA LEU A 76 -4.78 10.74 7.54
C LEU A 76 -3.79 9.75 8.20
N LYS A 77 -3.34 10.04 9.43
CA LYS A 77 -2.43 9.14 10.14
C LYS A 77 -3.06 7.77 10.36
N LEU A 78 -4.31 7.73 10.82
CA LEU A 78 -5.02 6.47 11.05
C LEU A 78 -5.16 5.67 9.75
N ALA A 79 -5.73 6.29 8.72
CA ALA A 79 -5.97 5.65 7.43
C ALA A 79 -4.68 5.10 6.80
N ALA A 80 -3.62 5.91 6.78
CA ALA A 80 -2.35 5.49 6.17
C ALA A 80 -1.69 4.34 6.95
N CYS A 81 -1.74 4.35 8.28
CA CYS A 81 -1.18 3.27 9.10
C CYS A 81 -1.98 1.97 8.97
N GLU A 82 -3.32 2.02 8.95
CA GLU A 82 -4.15 0.84 8.76
C GLU A 82 -3.95 0.24 7.35
N MET A 83 -3.90 1.09 6.32
CA MET A 83 -3.59 0.68 4.95
C MET A 83 -2.21 0.04 4.85
N GLN A 84 -1.19 0.59 5.53
CA GLN A 84 0.15 0.00 5.52
C GLN A 84 0.14 -1.41 6.12
N CYS A 85 -0.50 -1.60 7.27
CA CYS A 85 -0.60 -2.92 7.90
C CYS A 85 -1.31 -3.92 6.98
N SER A 86 -2.49 -3.58 6.47
CA SER A 86 -3.24 -4.47 5.59
C SER A 86 -2.49 -4.77 4.29
N THR A 87 -1.86 -3.76 3.68
CA THR A 87 -1.02 -3.93 2.48
C THR A 87 0.12 -4.90 2.72
N VAL A 88 0.87 -4.72 3.81
CA VAL A 88 2.02 -5.57 4.13
C VAL A 88 1.57 -7.00 4.40
N ASP A 89 0.48 -7.20 5.14
CA ASP A 89 -0.07 -8.54 5.40
C ASP A 89 -0.49 -9.24 4.11
N GLU A 90 -1.19 -8.55 3.21
CA GLU A 90 -1.63 -9.13 1.93
C GLU A 90 -0.45 -9.41 0.99
N CYS A 91 0.55 -8.52 0.97
CA CYS A 91 1.79 -8.73 0.24
C CYS A 91 2.51 -9.98 0.76
N LEU A 92 2.70 -10.08 2.09
CA LEU A 92 3.36 -11.20 2.75
C LEU A 92 2.71 -12.55 2.40
N GLN A 93 1.37 -12.61 2.38
CA GLN A 93 0.66 -13.83 2.00
C GLN A 93 0.97 -14.30 0.58
N LEU A 94 1.28 -13.40 -0.36
CA LEU A 94 1.66 -13.75 -1.73
C LEU A 94 3.07 -14.34 -1.82
N PHE A 95 3.94 -14.12 -0.82
CA PHE A 95 5.23 -14.80 -0.71
C PHE A 95 5.10 -16.24 -0.20
N GLY A 96 3.97 -16.59 0.44
CA GLY A 96 3.75 -17.90 1.05
C GLY A 96 4.75 -18.16 2.18
N GLY A 97 5.35 -19.35 2.23
CA GLY A 97 6.36 -19.69 3.25
C GLY A 97 7.72 -18.96 3.11
N TYR A 98 7.88 -18.12 2.09
CA TYR A 98 9.07 -17.28 1.87
C TYR A 98 8.84 -15.82 2.26
N GLY A 99 7.69 -15.51 2.86
CA GLY A 99 7.34 -14.18 3.35
C GLY A 99 8.13 -13.78 4.58
#